data_AF-A0A8T4SG54-F1
#
_entry.id   AF-A0A8T4SG54-F1
#
_cell.length_a   1.000
_cell.length_b   1.000
_cell.length_c   1.000
_cell.angle_alpha   90.00
_cell.angle_beta   90.00
_cell.angle_gamma   90.00
#
_symmetry.space_group_name_H-M   'P 1'
#
loop_
_entity.id
_entity.type
_entity.pdbx_description
1 polymer ?
#
loop_
_entity_poly.entity_id
_entity_poly.type
_entity_poly.pdbx_seq_one_letter_code
_entity_poly.pdbx_strand_id
1 'polypeptide(L)' 'MLLTKPEILKAIAAKKIRIEPFHKTSVGPASIDLTLDNEIRIFHAKRKVVSENTDYKSITKKISINNGYLERKDYVA' A
#
# COMPACT_ATOMS: atom_id res chain seq x y z
N MET A 1 -1.75 22.07 5.97
CA MET A 1 -0.73 22.65 5.05
C MET A 1 -0.15 21.52 4.22
N LEU A 2 0.01 21.71 2.91
CA LEU A 2 0.59 20.70 2.01
C LEU A 2 2.05 21.06 1.68
N LEU A 3 2.91 20.06 1.50
CA LEU A 3 4.27 20.27 1.01
C LEU A 3 4.23 20.34 -0.53
N THR A 4 4.77 21.40 -1.10
CA THR A 4 4.97 21.50 -2.55
C THR A 4 6.15 20.62 -3.00
N LYS A 5 6.28 20.36 -4.29
CA LYS A 5 7.38 19.58 -4.89
C LYS A 5 8.77 19.95 -4.35
N PRO A 6 9.18 21.24 -4.28
CA PRO A 6 10.49 21.60 -3.72
C PRO A 6 10.63 21.23 -2.25
N GLU A 7 9.58 21.43 -1.45
CA GLU A 7 9.60 21.11 -0.01
C GLU A 7 9.61 19.60 0.25
N ILE A 8 8.89 18.81 -0.54
CA ILE A 8 8.97 17.34 -0.51
C ILE A 8 10.43 16.90 -0.77
N LEU A 9 11.05 17.41 -1.84
CA LEU A 9 12.42 17.06 -2.20
C LEU A 9 13.43 17.48 -1.12
N LYS A 10 13.26 18.67 -0.53
CA LYS A 10 14.10 19.17 0.57
C LYS A 10 13.96 18.30 1.82
N ALA A 11 12.74 17.87 2.16
CA ALA A 11 12.49 17.02 3.32
C ALA A 11 13.09 15.61 3.14
N ILE A 12 13.03 15.04 1.93
CA ILE A 12 13.69 13.77 1.59
C ILE A 12 15.22 13.92 1.69
N ALA A 13 15.79 14.97 1.09
CA ALA A 13 17.23 15.23 1.13
C ALA A 13 17.75 15.42 2.58
N ALA A 14 16.95 16.09 3.42
CA ALA A 14 17.23 16.26 4.84
C ALA A 14 16.95 15.02 5.70
N LYS A 15 16.57 13.89 5.10
CA LYS A 15 16.18 12.63 5.78
C LYS A 15 15.03 12.79 6.80
N LYS A 16 14.25 13.86 6.69
CA LYS A 16 13.03 14.06 7.50
C LYS A 16 11.89 13.18 7.03
N ILE A 17 11.89 12.85 5.74
CA ILE A 17 10.98 11.89 5.10
C ILE A 17 11.85 10.83 4.42
N ARG A 18 11.52 9.55 4.62
CA ARG A 18 12.21 8.42 3.98
C ARG A 18 11.23 7.71 3.05
N ILE A 19 11.62 7.56 1.79
CA ILE A 19 10.88 6.82 0.76
C ILE A 19 11.90 5.92 0.07
N GLU A 20 11.65 4.61 0.05
CA GLU A 20 12.57 3.63 -0.53
C GLU A 20 11.78 2.51 -1.23
N PRO A 21 12.04 2.26 -2.53
CA PRO A 21 12.90 3.05 -3.43
C PRO A 21 12.30 4.44 -3.74
N PHE A 22 13.16 5.44 -4.02
CA PHE A 22 12.72 6.78 -4.39
C PHE A 22 13.11 7.15 -5.82
N HIS A 23 12.11 7.57 -6.60
CA HIS A 23 12.30 8.12 -7.94
C HIS A 23 11.81 9.57 -7.96
N LYS A 24 12.71 10.51 -8.28
CA LYS A 24 12.41 11.96 -8.30
C LYS A 24 11.28 12.34 -9.27
N THR A 25 11.09 11.54 -10.32
CA THR A 25 10.01 11.71 -11.31
C THR A 25 8.62 11.44 -10.73
N SER A 26 8.51 10.68 -9.64
CA SER A 26 7.25 10.41 -8.96
C SER A 26 6.73 11.59 -8.13
N VAL A 27 7.50 12.68 -7.97
CA VAL A 27 7.05 13.85 -7.21
C VAL A 27 6.21 14.78 -8.07
N GLY A 28 4.91 14.83 -7.77
CA GLY A 28 3.94 15.77 -8.34
C GLY A 28 3.98 17.16 -7.67
N PRO A 29 3.07 18.08 -8.01
CA PRO A 29 3.10 19.47 -7.51
C PRO A 29 3.05 19.60 -5.99
N ALA A 30 2.30 18.71 -5.32
CA ALA A 30 2.18 18.63 -3.86
C ALA A 30 1.86 17.18 -3.42
N SER A 31 2.39 16.20 -4.15
CA SER A 31 2.13 14.78 -3.96
C SER A 31 3.35 13.95 -4.36
N ILE A 32 3.35 12.68 -3.99
CA ILE A 32 4.27 11.68 -4.52
C ILE A 32 3.49 10.44 -4.92
N ASP A 33 3.69 9.98 -6.15
CA ASP A 33 3.08 8.76 -6.66
C ASP A 33 3.85 7.55 -6.14
N LEU A 34 3.11 6.57 -5.61
CA LEU A 34 3.64 5.26 -5.22
C LEU A 34 3.19 4.21 -6.22
N THR A 35 3.84 3.04 -6.17
CA THR A 35 3.50 1.91 -7.02
C THR A 35 2.84 0.80 -6.21
N LEU A 36 1.97 0.03 -6.86
CA LEU A 36 1.40 -1.17 -6.29
C LEU A 36 2.45 -2.28 -6.30
N ASP A 37 2.60 -2.99 -5.19
CA ASP A 37 3.48 -4.15 -5.10
C ASP A 37 2.85 -5.39 -5.73
N ASN A 38 3.64 -6.44 -5.96
CA ASN A 38 3.18 -7.70 -6.50
C ASN A 38 2.57 -8.65 -5.45
N GLU A 39 2.20 -8.14 -4.28
CA GLU A 39 1.59 -8.90 -3.20
C GLU A 39 0.27 -8.26 -2.76
N ILE A 40 -0.76 -9.09 -2.64
CA ILE A 40 -2.04 -8.71 -2.06
C ILE A 40 -2.37 -9.62 -0.89
N ARG A 41 -3.37 -9.24 -0.10
CA ARG A 41 -3.90 -10.08 0.99
C ARG A 41 -5.40 -10.23 0.89
N ILE A 42 -5.88 -11.44 1.16
CA ILE A 42 -7.29 -11.80 0.99
C ILE A 42 -7.84 -12.35 2.31
N PHE A 43 -9.03 -11.90 2.69
CA PHE A 43 -9.73 -12.39 3.86
C PHE A 43 -10.29 -13.79 3.61
N HIS A 44 -10.17 -14.67 4.60
CA HIS A 44 -10.92 -15.91 4.59
C HIS A 44 -12.38 -15.58 4.88
N ALA A 45 -13.33 -16.07 4.07
CA ALA A 45 -14.73 -15.64 3.98
C ALA A 45 -15.63 -15.79 5.24
N LYS A 46 -15.06 -15.90 6.44
CA LYS A 46 -15.80 -15.87 7.70
C LYS A 46 -15.80 -14.44 8.23
N ARG A 47 -16.99 -13.83 8.33
CA ARG A 47 -17.17 -12.53 9.01
C ARG A 47 -16.54 -12.63 10.40
N LYS A 48 -15.56 -11.79 10.68
CA LYS A 48 -14.90 -11.66 11.98
C LYS A 48 -15.04 -10.24 12.47
N VAL A 49 -15.46 -10.07 13.72
CA VAL A 49 -15.33 -8.80 14.43
C VAL A 49 -13.85 -8.64 14.77
N VAL A 50 -13.27 -7.51 14.38
CA VAL A 50 -11.85 -7.19 14.64
C VAL A 50 -11.77 -5.91 15.48
N SER A 51 -10.66 -5.74 16.17
CA SER A 51 -10.33 -4.53 16.93
C SER A 51 -9.16 -3.80 16.27
N GLU A 52 -8.87 -2.58 16.71
CA GLU A 52 -7.70 -1.80 16.26
C GLU A 52 -6.36 -2.54 16.38
N ASN A 53 -6.25 -3.46 17.35
CA ASN A 53 -5.03 -4.20 17.65
C ASN A 53 -4.96 -5.56 16.93
N THR A 54 -5.96 -5.90 16.11
CA THR A 54 -5.96 -7.17 15.39
C THR A 54 -4.90 -7.17 14.29
N ASP A 55 -3.93 -8.09 14.37
CA ASP A 55 -2.95 -8.30 13.30
C ASP A 55 -3.65 -8.83 12.06
N TYR A 56 -3.74 -7.99 11.01
CA TYR A 56 -4.34 -8.36 9.73
C TYR A 56 -3.68 -9.59 9.13
N LYS A 57 -2.40 -9.87 9.43
CA LYS A 57 -1.68 -11.04 8.89
C LYS A 57 -2.23 -12.36 9.42
N SER A 58 -2.88 -12.35 10.58
CA SER A 58 -3.50 -13.54 11.21
C SER A 58 -4.85 -13.93 10.60
N ILE A 59 -5.52 -13.00 9.89
CA ILE A 59 -6.87 -13.18 9.35
C ILE A 59 -6.93 -13.10 7.81
N THR A 60 -5.79 -12.87 7.18
CA THR A 60 -5.67 -12.79 5.73
C THR A 60 -4.55 -13.67 5.22
N LYS A 61 -4.67 -14.16 3.99
CA LYS A 61 -3.60 -14.88 3.29
C LYS A 61 -2.90 -13.96 2.30
N LYS A 62 -1.56 -13.98 2.31
CA LYS A 62 -0.73 -13.28 1.32
C LYS A 62 -0.72 -14.05 0.01
N ILE A 63 -0.93 -13.36 -1.10
CA ILE A 63 -0.95 -13.91 -2.46
C ILE A 63 -0.03 -13.06 -3.33
N SER A 64 0.83 -13.73 -4.11
CA SER A 64 1.61 -13.06 -5.15
C SER A 64 0.78 -12.91 -6.42
N ILE A 65 0.84 -11.74 -7.04
CA ILE A 65 0.10 -11.38 -8.25
C ILE A 65 1.01 -11.16 -9.46
N ASN A 66 2.24 -11.66 -9.42
CA ASN A 66 3.24 -11.50 -10.49
C ASN A 66 2.75 -11.98 -11.87
N ASN A 67 1.82 -12.92 -11.91
CA ASN A 67 1.27 -13.49 -13.15
C ASN A 67 -0.19 -13.04 -13.42
N GLY A 68 -0.58 -11.90 -12.84
CA GLY A 68 -1.97 -11.47 -12.77
C GLY A 68 -2.76 -12.20 -11.67
N TYR A 69 -3.86 -11.59 -11.24
CA TYR A 69 -4.73 -12.17 -10.21
C TYR A 69 -6.19 -11.80 -10.46
N LEU A 70 -7.06 -12.80 -10.49
CA LEU A 70 -8.51 -12.64 -10.56
C LEU A 70 -9.14 -13.38 -9.37
N GLU A 71 -9.69 -12.63 -8.43
CA GLU A 71 -10.49 -13.23 -7.36
C GLU A 71 -11.85 -13.64 -7.93
N ARG A 72 -12.07 -14.95 -8.06
CA ARG A 72 -13.41 -15.48 -8.36
C ARG A 72 -14.16 -15.65 -7.05
N LYS A 73 -15.26 -14.91 -6.90
CA LYS A 73 -16.18 -15.13 -5.79
C LYS A 73 -17.07 -16.30 -6.14
N ASP A 74 -16.77 -17.47 -5.58
CA ASP A 74 -17.77 -18.53 -5.46
C ASP A 74 -18.73 -18.10 -4.33
N TYR A 75 -19.63 -17.16 -4.63
CA TYR A 75 -20.81 -16.91 -3.82
C TYR A 75 -21.70 -18.15 -3.92
N VAL A 76 -21.46 -19.12 -3.06
CA VAL A 76 -22.51 -20.08 -2.70
C VAL A 76 -23.34 -19.37 -1.63
N ALA A 77 -24.48 -18.83 -2.07
CA ALA A 77 -25.53 -18.32 -1.19
C ALA A 77 -26.08 -19.47 -0.32
#